data_AF-A0A820NHM5-F1
#
_entry.id   AF-A0A820NHM5-F1
#
_cell.length_a   1.000
_cell.length_b   1.000
_cell.length_c   1.000
_cell.angle_alpha   90.00
_cell.angle_beta   90.00
_cell.angle_gamma   90.00
#
_symmetry.space_group_name_H-M   'P 1'
#
loop_
_entity.id
_entity.type
_entity.pdbx_description
1 polymer ?
#
loop_
_entity_poly.entity_id
_entity_poly.type
_entity_poly.pdbx_seq_one_letter_code
_entity_poly.pdbx_strand_id
1 'polypeptide(L)'
;MLFVLPLSISRIAQPLLVRQIILYIKDESGLPAYSGYLYSVALFIAVIVQASGQRQIIFRNTRVGMRISNALSSTIYKHLLTINTAALHKTTAAQTINLVANDANKFAELSMFMHVLLTVPLEAFSTFGLVWWTIGLPTLFGYAVLLLLIPIQFMF
;
A
#
# COMPACT_ATOMS: atom_id res chain seq x y z
N MET A 1 -5.22 -9.94 4.32
CA MET A 1 -3.91 -10.54 4.00
C MET A 1 -3.95 -11.45 2.77
N LEU A 2 -4.99 -12.28 2.57
CA LEU A 2 -5.07 -13.21 1.44
C LEU A 2 -4.98 -12.58 0.03
N PHE A 3 -5.39 -11.31 -0.14
CA PHE A 3 -5.27 -10.58 -1.41
C PHE A 3 -3.95 -9.80 -1.59
N VAL A 4 -3.14 -9.70 -0.53
CA VAL A 4 -1.91 -8.89 -0.55
C VAL A 4 -0.77 -9.68 -1.19
N LEU A 5 -0.66 -10.98 -0.89
CA LEU A 5 0.34 -11.87 -1.46
C LEU A 5 0.25 -11.99 -3.00
N PRO A 6 -0.91 -12.27 -3.62
CA PRO A 6 -1.00 -12.31 -5.08
C PRO A 6 -0.72 -10.95 -5.72
N LEU A 7 -1.07 -9.84 -5.06
CA LEU A 7 -0.73 -8.49 -5.52
C LEU A 7 0.79 -8.28 -5.57
N SER A 8 1.50 -8.63 -4.50
CA SER A 8 2.96 -8.51 -4.42
C SER A 8 3.66 -9.39 -5.47
N ILE A 9 3.16 -10.61 -5.70
CA ILE A 9 3.69 -11.49 -6.76
C ILE A 9 3.49 -10.86 -8.14
N SER A 10 2.30 -10.35 -8.45
CA SER A 10 2.04 -9.69 -9.73
C SER A 10 2.88 -8.43 -9.93
N ARG A 11 3.12 -7.63 -8.87
CA ARG A 11 4.02 -6.46 -8.91
C ARG A 11 5.44 -6.87 -9.31
N ILE A 12 5.96 -7.93 -8.69
CA ILE A 12 7.32 -8.43 -8.91
C ILE A 12 7.47 -9.11 -10.28
N ALA A 13 6.42 -9.77 -10.77
CA ALA A 13 6.43 -10.43 -12.08
C ALA A 13 6.54 -9.44 -13.25
N GLN A 14 6.01 -8.22 -13.11
CA GLN A 14 6.02 -7.21 -14.17
C GLN A 14 7.44 -6.87 -14.70
N PRO A 15 8.42 -6.47 -13.87
CA PRO A 15 9.77 -6.18 -14.37
C PRO A 15 10.47 -7.41 -14.94
N LEU A 16 10.17 -8.61 -14.45
CA LEU A 16 10.71 -9.86 -15.01
C LEU A 16 10.14 -10.15 -16.40
N LEU A 17 8.83 -9.96 -16.60
CA LEU A 17 8.18 -10.13 -17.89
C LEU A 17 8.67 -9.10 -18.91
N VAL A 18 8.82 -7.84 -18.50
CA VAL A 18 9.41 -6.79 -19.35
C VAL A 18 10.85 -7.15 -19.73
N ARG A 19 11.64 -7.66 -18.79
CA ARG A 19 13.00 -8.14 -19.09
C ARG A 19 13.00 -9.25 -20.15
N GLN A 20 12.07 -10.20 -20.09
CA GLN A 20 11.95 -11.25 -21.11
C GLN A 20 11.54 -10.69 -22.48
N ILE A 21 10.65 -9.70 -22.51
CA ILE A 21 10.28 -9.01 -23.76
C ILE A 21 11.51 -8.31 -24.37
N ILE A 22 12.31 -7.61 -23.56
CA ILE A 22 13.54 -6.95 -24.04
C ILE A 22 14.54 -7.97 -24.59
N LEU A 23 14.71 -9.11 -23.89
CA LEU A 23 15.61 -10.18 -24.35
C LEU A 23 15.12 -10.81 -25.66
N TYR A 24 13.81 -11.05 -25.79
CA TYR A 24 13.19 -11.54 -27.02
C TYR A 24 13.40 -10.59 -28.22
N ILE A 25 13.29 -9.28 -28.00
CA ILE A 25 13.53 -8.28 -29.06
C ILE A 25 15.01 -8.21 -29.45
N LYS A 26 15.92 -8.39 -28.50
CA LYS A 26 17.37 -8.34 -28.71
C LYS A 26 17.93 -9.59 -29.38
N ASP A 27 17.22 -10.72 -29.27
CA ASP A 27 17.68 -12.00 -29.79
C ASP A 27 17.36 -12.13 -31.28
N GLU A 28 18.39 -12.03 -32.13
CA GLU A 28 18.27 -12.18 -33.59
C GLU A 28 18.09 -13.64 -34.03
N SER A 29 18.17 -14.61 -33.10
CA SER A 29 18.29 -16.04 -33.38
C SER A 29 16.98 -16.79 -33.71
N GLY A 30 15.87 -16.07 -33.97
CA GLY A 30 14.67 -16.68 -34.55
C GLY A 30 13.76 -17.40 -33.53
N LEU A 31 13.62 -16.85 -32.33
CA LEU A 31 12.56 -17.28 -31.40
C LEU A 31 11.18 -17.13 -32.07
N PRO A 32 10.24 -18.08 -31.88
CA PRO A 32 8.92 -18.01 -32.50
C PRO A 32 8.16 -16.76 -32.09
N ALA A 33 7.48 -16.11 -33.06
CA ALA A 33 6.67 -14.90 -32.83
C ALA A 33 5.66 -15.04 -31.67
N TYR A 34 5.13 -16.25 -31.48
CA TYR A 34 4.20 -16.58 -30.41
C TYR A 34 4.74 -16.31 -29.00
N SER A 35 6.04 -16.48 -28.76
CA SER A 35 6.66 -16.29 -27.45
C SER A 35 6.57 -14.82 -26.99
N GLY A 36 6.81 -13.86 -27.90
CA GLY A 36 6.68 -12.43 -27.61
C GLY A 36 5.25 -12.01 -27.29
N TYR A 37 4.27 -12.55 -28.04
CA TYR A 37 2.85 -12.34 -27.74
C TYR A 37 2.47 -12.92 -26.37
N LEU A 38 2.97 -14.11 -26.03
CA LEU A 38 2.69 -14.76 -24.75
C LEU A 38 3.18 -13.91 -23.56
N TYR A 39 4.42 -13.40 -23.62
CA TYR A 39 4.95 -12.52 -22.56
C TYR A 39 4.16 -11.22 -22.43
N SER A 40 3.72 -10.65 -23.55
CA SER A 40 2.94 -9.40 -23.56
C SER A 40 1.54 -9.59 -22.98
N VAL A 41 0.86 -10.70 -23.33
CA VAL A 41 -0.44 -11.06 -22.77
C VAL A 41 -0.31 -11.38 -21.27
N ALA A 42 0.73 -12.10 -20.86
CA ALA A 42 1.01 -12.37 -19.46
C ALA A 42 1.23 -11.08 -18.65
N LEU A 43 1.96 -10.11 -19.21
CA LEU A 43 2.16 -8.79 -18.59
C LEU A 43 0.83 -8.04 -18.45
N PHE A 44 0.00 -8.03 -19.49
CA PHE A 44 -1.32 -7.40 -19.45
C PHE A 44 -2.22 -8.00 -18.36
N ILE A 45 -2.28 -9.33 -18.26
CA ILE A 45 -3.03 -10.03 -17.21
C ILE A 45 -2.46 -9.69 -15.83
N ALA A 46 -1.14 -9.68 -15.67
CA ALA A 46 -0.50 -9.33 -14.40
C ALA A 46 -0.83 -7.90 -13.94
N VAL A 47 -0.91 -6.94 -14.87
CA VAL A 47 -1.31 -5.55 -14.58
C VAL A 47 -2.79 -5.47 -14.19
N ILE A 48 -3.69 -6.18 -14.87
CA ILE A 48 -5.11 -6.21 -14.52
C ILE A 48 -5.31 -6.78 -13.12
N VAL A 49 -4.71 -7.94 -12.82
CA VAL A 49 -4.80 -8.59 -11.51
C VAL A 49 -4.27 -7.65 -10.41
N GLN A 50 -3.15 -6.98 -10.67
CA GLN A 50 -2.59 -5.99 -9.75
C GLN A 50 -3.56 -4.82 -9.52
N ALA A 51 -4.09 -4.22 -10.58
CA ALA A 51 -4.99 -3.08 -10.50
C ALA A 51 -6.29 -3.44 -9.75
N SER A 52 -6.92 -4.56 -10.10
CA SER A 52 -8.13 -5.05 -9.43
C SER A 52 -7.88 -5.38 -7.96
N GLY A 53 -6.76 -6.05 -7.64
CA GLY A 53 -6.37 -6.37 -6.27
C GLY A 53 -6.16 -5.11 -5.42
N GLN A 54 -5.46 -4.13 -5.95
CA GLN A 54 -5.21 -2.86 -5.28
C GLN A 54 -6.51 -2.09 -5.02
N ARG A 55 -7.43 -2.04 -5.99
CA ARG A 55 -8.75 -1.41 -5.81
C ARG A 55 -9.56 -2.09 -4.71
N GLN A 56 -9.57 -3.42 -4.66
CA GLN A 56 -10.31 -4.16 -3.62
C GLN A 56 -9.71 -3.97 -2.23
N ILE A 57 -8.39 -3.89 -2.10
CA ILE A 57 -7.72 -3.63 -0.82
C ILE A 57 -8.07 -2.24 -0.31
N ILE A 58 -7.96 -1.21 -1.15
CA ILE A 58 -8.31 0.17 -0.77
C ILE A 58 -9.79 0.22 -0.37
N PHE A 59 -10.69 -0.32 -1.20
CA PHE A 59 -12.11 -0.32 -0.90
C PHE A 59 -12.43 -0.99 0.45
N ARG A 60 -11.85 -2.17 0.72
CA ARG A 60 -12.05 -2.87 1.99
C ARG A 60 -11.50 -2.08 3.17
N ASN A 61 -10.30 -1.51 3.05
CA ASN A 61 -9.68 -0.75 4.13
C ASN A 61 -10.44 0.54 4.42
N THR A 62 -10.92 1.24 3.39
CA THR A 62 -11.79 2.41 3.54
C THR A 62 -13.10 2.04 4.23
N ARG A 63 -13.72 0.90 3.86
CA ARG A 63 -14.94 0.43 4.52
C ARG A 63 -14.73 0.09 6.00
N VAL A 64 -13.59 -0.51 6.34
CA VAL A 64 -13.23 -0.79 7.74
C VAL A 64 -12.97 0.52 8.49
N GLY A 65 -12.22 1.46 7.90
CA GLY A 65 -11.95 2.76 8.50
C GLY A 65 -13.22 3.55 8.80
N MET A 66 -14.17 3.61 7.85
CA MET A 66 -15.47 4.25 8.07
C MET A 66 -16.28 3.58 9.20
N ARG A 67 -16.26 2.25 9.30
CA ARG A 67 -16.94 1.54 10.40
C ARG A 67 -16.34 1.89 11.75
N ILE A 68 -15.02 2.01 11.84
CA ILE A 68 -14.31 2.40 13.06
C ILE A 68 -14.70 3.83 13.46
N SER A 69 -14.63 4.79 12.54
CA SER A 69 -15.02 6.18 12.83
C SER A 69 -16.48 6.30 13.29
N ASN A 70 -17.40 5.58 12.62
CA ASN A 70 -18.81 5.59 13.01
C ASN A 70 -19.05 4.95 14.39
N ALA A 71 -18.37 3.84 14.70
CA ALA A 71 -18.50 3.16 15.98
C ALA A 71 -17.94 4.01 17.14
N LEU A 72 -16.79 4.66 16.92
CA LEU A 72 -16.19 5.60 17.87
C LEU A 72 -17.13 6.78 18.12
N SER A 73 -17.62 7.43 17.07
CA SER A 73 -18.54 8.55 17.15
C SER A 73 -19.83 8.18 17.91
N SER A 74 -20.41 7.01 17.62
CA SER A 74 -21.62 6.52 18.30
C SER A 74 -21.40 6.22 19.78
N THR A 75 -20.28 5.55 20.12
CA THR A 75 -19.96 5.18 21.51
C THR A 75 -19.74 6.42 22.37
N ILE A 76 -19.05 7.41 21.81
CA ILE A 76 -18.73 8.64 22.53
C ILE A 76 -19.97 9.52 22.68
N TYR A 77 -20.82 9.61 21.66
CA TYR A 77 -22.10 10.29 21.79
C TYR A 77 -22.95 9.70 22.93
N LYS A 78 -23.04 8.36 23.01
CA LYS A 78 -23.73 7.67 24.13
C LYS A 78 -23.07 7.98 25.49
N HIS A 79 -21.75 8.00 25.55
CA HIS A 79 -21.02 8.32 26.77
C HIS A 79 -21.30 9.77 27.24
N LEU A 80 -21.27 10.74 26.32
CA LEU A 80 -21.56 12.15 26.60
C LEU A 80 -22.98 12.35 27.13
N LEU A 81 -23.97 11.61 26.62
CA LEU A 81 -25.36 11.65 27.12
C LEU A 81 -25.53 11.08 28.53
N THR A 82 -24.55 10.32 29.03
CA THR A 82 -24.63 9.65 30.34
C THR A 82 -23.81 10.38 31.42
N ILE A 83 -22.99 11.38 31.06
CA ILE A 83 -22.13 12.12 32.00
C ILE A 83 -22.93 13.22 32.71
N ASN A 84 -22.69 13.37 34.02
CA ASN A 84 -23.29 14.40 34.86
C ASN A 84 -22.79 15.82 34.47
N THR A 85 -23.68 16.82 34.53
CA THR A 85 -23.46 18.22 34.15
C THR A 85 -22.25 18.87 34.85
N ALA A 86 -21.91 18.45 36.07
CA ALA A 86 -20.73 18.94 36.79
C ALA A 86 -19.38 18.55 36.14
N ALA A 87 -19.30 17.39 35.48
CA ALA A 87 -18.13 17.00 34.70
C ALA A 87 -18.11 17.67 33.32
N LEU A 88 -19.29 17.97 32.77
CA LEU A 88 -19.50 18.70 31.52
C LEU A 88 -19.05 20.17 31.58
N HIS A 89 -18.95 20.76 32.78
CA HIS A 89 -18.46 22.12 32.97
C HIS A 89 -16.92 22.23 32.97
N LYS A 90 -16.17 21.13 33.11
CA LYS A 90 -14.69 21.13 33.07
C LYS A 90 -14.12 21.08 31.65
N THR A 91 -14.87 20.57 30.69
CA THR A 91 -14.56 20.55 29.26
C THR A 91 -15.85 20.82 28.50
N THR A 92 -15.90 21.87 27.68
CA THR A 92 -17.13 22.19 26.95
C THR A 92 -17.50 20.98 26.09
N ALA A 93 -18.70 20.41 26.23
CA ALA A 93 -19.11 19.22 25.47
C ALA A 93 -18.82 19.34 23.95
N ALA A 94 -18.92 20.56 23.41
CA ALA A 94 -18.55 20.90 22.05
C ALA A 94 -17.05 20.66 21.73
N GLN A 95 -16.12 20.96 22.65
CA GLN A 95 -14.70 20.69 22.49
C GLN A 95 -14.41 19.18 22.49
N THR A 96 -15.05 18.41 23.38
CA THR A 96 -14.91 16.95 23.40
C THR A 96 -15.43 16.31 22.12
N ILE A 97 -16.58 16.76 21.61
CA ILE A 97 -17.12 16.28 20.33
C ILE A 97 -16.17 16.61 19.17
N ASN A 98 -15.63 17.83 19.12
CA ASN A 98 -14.73 18.24 18.04
C ASN A 98 -13.40 17.46 18.06
N LEU A 99 -12.81 17.29 19.24
CA LEU A 99 -11.55 16.55 19.41
C LEU A 99 -11.73 15.08 19.03
N VAL A 100 -12.83 14.48 19.46
CA VAL A 100 -13.19 13.10 19.12
C VAL A 100 -13.49 12.93 17.64
N ALA A 101 -14.23 13.86 17.02
CA ALA A 101 -14.54 13.80 15.60
C ALA A 101 -13.26 13.87 14.75
N ASN A 102 -12.30 14.70 15.17
CA ASN A 102 -10.98 14.78 14.54
C ASN A 102 -10.20 13.47 14.71
N ASP A 103 -10.16 12.92 15.93
CA ASP A 103 -9.40 11.71 16.21
C ASP A 103 -10.01 10.45 15.55
N ALA A 104 -11.33 10.33 15.52
CA ALA A 104 -12.04 9.23 14.86
C ALA A 104 -11.74 9.18 13.35
N ASN A 105 -11.65 10.35 12.70
CA ASN A 105 -11.25 10.45 11.30
C ASN A 105 -9.78 10.07 11.09
N LYS A 106 -8.88 10.49 11.98
CA LYS A 106 -7.47 10.05 11.94
C LYS A 106 -7.32 8.54 12.08
N PHE A 107 -8.12 7.88 12.93
CA PHE A 107 -8.12 6.41 13.02
C PHE A 107 -8.63 5.73 11.73
N ALA A 108 -9.62 6.33 11.06
CA ALA A 108 -10.08 5.85 9.77
C ALA A 108 -9.01 5.99 8.68
N GLU A 109 -8.25 7.09 8.69
CA GLU A 109 -7.10 7.30 7.81
C GLU A 109 -5.98 6.31 8.09
N LEU A 110 -5.60 6.11 9.37
CA LEU A 110 -4.58 5.13 9.76
C LEU A 110 -4.94 3.71 9.31
N SER A 111 -6.22 3.33 9.43
CA SER A 111 -6.76 2.05 8.94
C SER A 111 -6.48 1.84 7.44
N MET A 112 -6.41 2.90 6.63
CA MET A 112 -6.05 2.79 5.22
C MET A 112 -4.59 2.36 5.03
N PHE A 113 -3.67 2.79 5.90
CA PHE A 113 -2.24 2.54 5.78
C PHE A 113 -1.74 1.23 6.44
N MET A 114 -2.59 0.55 7.22
CA MET A 114 -2.22 -0.70 7.90
C MET A 114 -1.61 -1.77 6.99
N HIS A 115 -2.12 -1.89 5.75
CA HIS A 115 -1.58 -2.83 4.76
C HIS A 115 -0.20 -2.43 4.23
N VAL A 116 0.09 -1.13 4.15
CA VAL A 116 1.35 -0.57 3.63
C VAL A 116 2.51 -0.96 4.54
N LEU A 117 2.31 -0.92 5.85
CA LEU A 117 3.33 -1.25 6.86
C LEU A 117 3.94 -2.65 6.67
N LEU A 118 3.16 -3.64 6.24
CA LEU A 118 3.62 -5.01 6.01
C LEU A 118 4.03 -5.27 4.56
N THR A 119 3.34 -4.63 3.60
CA THR A 119 3.55 -4.92 2.18
C THR A 119 4.81 -4.24 1.65
N VAL A 120 5.08 -2.99 2.06
CA VAL A 120 6.22 -2.21 1.55
C VAL A 120 7.56 -2.82 1.92
N PRO A 121 7.83 -3.25 3.17
CA PRO A 121 9.09 -3.89 3.50
C PRO A 121 9.30 -5.18 2.70
N LEU A 122 8.26 -6.01 2.59
CA LEU A 122 8.31 -7.26 1.83
C LEU A 122 8.62 -7.01 0.34
N GLU A 123 7.98 -6.00 -0.24
CA GLU A 123 8.21 -5.59 -1.64
C GLU A 123 9.62 -5.01 -1.83
N ALA A 124 10.11 -4.21 -0.88
CA ALA A 124 11.46 -3.65 -0.89
C ALA A 124 12.55 -4.73 -0.83
N PHE A 125 12.44 -5.70 0.08
CA PHE A 125 13.39 -6.82 0.16
C PHE A 125 13.38 -7.68 -1.10
N SER A 126 12.19 -7.96 -1.65
CA SER A 126 12.06 -8.76 -2.87
C SER A 126 12.69 -8.05 -4.07
N THR A 127 12.44 -6.74 -4.21
CA THR A 127 13.00 -5.91 -5.29
C THR A 127 14.51 -5.77 -5.14
N PHE A 128 15.01 -5.57 -3.91
CA PHE A 128 16.44 -5.54 -3.63
C PHE A 128 17.12 -6.83 -4.08
N GLY A 129 16.56 -7.99 -3.71
CA GLY A 129 17.09 -9.29 -4.12
C GLY A 129 17.14 -9.49 -5.64
N LEU A 130 16.11 -9.06 -6.36
CA LEU A 130 16.06 -9.17 -7.83
C LEU A 130 17.09 -8.28 -8.53
N VAL A 131 17.22 -7.03 -8.07
CA VAL A 131 18.20 -6.09 -8.64
C VAL A 131 19.61 -6.54 -8.29
N TRP A 132 19.83 -7.00 -7.05
CA TRP A 132 21.10 -7.58 -6.61
C TRP A 132 21.51 -8.77 -7.49
N TRP A 133 20.58 -9.67 -7.82
CA TRP A 133 20.87 -10.76 -8.76
C TRP A 133 21.29 -10.23 -10.14
N THR A 134 20.63 -9.18 -10.63
CA THR A 134 20.79 -8.71 -12.01
C THR A 134 22.07 -7.90 -12.23
N ILE A 135 22.43 -7.02 -11.29
CA ILE A 135 23.56 -6.09 -11.43
C ILE A 135 24.59 -6.17 -10.29
N GLY A 136 24.29 -6.83 -9.16
CA GLY A 136 25.22 -7.05 -8.06
C GLY A 136 25.45 -5.81 -7.18
N LEU A 137 26.72 -5.54 -6.86
CA LEU A 137 27.17 -4.50 -5.93
C LEU A 137 26.62 -3.07 -6.19
N PRO A 138 26.46 -2.62 -7.46
CA PRO A 138 25.85 -1.31 -7.76
C PRO A 138 24.47 -1.08 -7.14
N THR A 139 23.73 -2.16 -6.84
CA THR A 139 22.42 -2.10 -6.17
C THR A 139 22.50 -1.37 -4.82
N LEU A 140 23.60 -1.52 -4.08
CA LEU A 140 23.76 -0.89 -2.77
C LEU A 140 23.80 0.63 -2.86
N PHE A 141 24.49 1.18 -3.87
CA PHE A 141 24.54 2.64 -4.06
C PHE A 141 23.16 3.21 -4.37
N GLY A 142 22.39 2.53 -5.22
CA GLY A 142 21.00 2.92 -5.51
C GLY A 142 20.12 2.93 -4.26
N TYR A 143 20.18 1.86 -3.46
CA TYR A 143 19.41 1.79 -2.21
C TYR A 143 19.92 2.76 -1.13
N ALA A 144 21.22 3.06 -1.08
CA ALA A 144 21.78 4.05 -0.17
C ALA A 144 21.20 5.45 -0.47
N VAL A 145 21.07 5.81 -1.74
CA VAL A 145 20.43 7.06 -2.18
C VAL A 145 18.95 7.07 -1.76
N LEU A 146 18.22 5.97 -1.98
CA LEU A 146 16.82 5.85 -1.56
C LEU A 146 16.66 6.01 -0.04
N LEU A 147 17.56 5.43 0.76
CA LEU A 147 17.55 5.58 2.22
C LEU A 147 17.84 7.01 2.66
N LEU A 148 18.71 7.73 1.95
CA LEU A 148 19.03 9.14 2.22
C LEU A 148 17.86 10.07 1.85
N LEU A 149 17.03 9.69 0.88
CA LEU A 149 15.82 10.44 0.53
C LEU A 149 14.72 10.37 1.60
N ILE A 150 14.66 9.29 2.39
CA ILE A 150 13.67 9.14 3.47
C ILE A 150 13.72 10.30 4.48
N PRO A 151 14.87 10.62 5.14
CA PRO A 151 14.94 11.73 6.08
C PRO A 151 14.69 13.08 5.41
N ILE A 152 15.12 13.24 4.14
CA ILE A 152 14.84 14.46 3.37
C ILE A 152 13.33 14.65 3.20
N GLN A 153 12.59 13.59 2.87
CA GLN A 153 11.14 13.63 2.73
C GLN A 153 10.43 13.96 4.05
N PHE A 154 10.99 13.60 5.21
CA PHE A 154 10.44 13.99 6.51
C PHE A 154 10.70 15.44 6.89
N MET A 155 11.67 16.11 6.25
CA MET A 155 11.97 17.52 6.50
C MET A 155 11.04 18.49 5.74
N PHE A 156 10.29 18.00 4.76
CA PHE A 156 9.33 18.75 3.94
C PHE A 156 7.89 18.36 4.26
#